data_AF-E4Z336-F1
#
_entry.id   AF-E4Z336-F1
#
_cell.length_a   1.000
_cell.length_b   1.000
_cell.length_c   1.000
_cell.angle_alpha   90.00
_cell.angle_beta   90.00
_cell.angle_gamma   90.00
#
_symmetry.space_group_name_H-M   'P 1'
#
loop_
_entity.id
_entity.type
_entity.pdbx_description
1 polymer ?
#
loop_
_entity_poly.entity_id
_entity_poly.type
_entity_poly.pdbx_seq_one_letter_code
_entity_poly.pdbx_strand_id
1 'polypeptide(L)'
;MENQEFKDFVRLIEPPVQLKSSSSSVKSKPSSGDRITNTRKFLTVNQMIMYLQEMPSFGKHAYYGCWCFPEGPDEPLNGYGEPVDDIDKTCKRLSQCYKCASMKYGKEECPSNTHYEFTGIYDKATRMKTIECLDPEGSCARSLCECDRNLASNLADQQYEWEESLHAKWGNFDRESICRIKSSKQGYSSGEMQRSRDRAQGNGPTLDACCGEEGQRFPFDSRNRACCGNRTYNVFTMKCCAGKVTNTHELC
;
A
#
# COMPACT_ATOMS: atom_id res chain seq x y z
N MET A 1 -31.00 9.42 16.09
CA MET A 1 -29.83 9.68 16.95
C MET A 1 -29.56 8.41 17.72
N GLU A 2 -28.68 7.57 17.21
CA GLU A 2 -28.29 6.31 17.83
C GLU A 2 -27.39 6.63 19.03
N ASN A 3 -27.79 6.20 20.24
CA ASN A 3 -27.12 6.59 21.48
C ASN A 3 -25.67 6.06 21.46
N GLN A 4 -24.69 6.96 21.55
CA GLN A 4 -23.26 6.61 21.59
C GLN A 4 -22.97 5.63 22.73
N GLU A 5 -23.68 5.77 23.87
CA GLU A 5 -23.57 4.84 24.99
C GLU A 5 -24.01 3.42 24.64
N PHE A 6 -24.99 3.24 23.75
CA PHE A 6 -25.43 1.92 23.30
C PHE A 6 -24.37 1.27 22.40
N LYS A 7 -23.73 2.05 21.52
CA LYS A 7 -22.61 1.56 20.69
C LYS A 7 -21.42 1.15 21.55
N ASP A 8 -21.12 1.94 22.58
CA ASP A 8 -20.04 1.65 23.52
C ASP A 8 -20.37 0.43 24.40
N PHE A 9 -21.63 0.25 24.80
CA PHE A 9 -22.12 -0.93 25.50
C PHE A 9 -22.04 -2.20 24.63
N VAL A 10 -22.49 -2.15 23.37
CA VAL A 10 -22.38 -3.30 22.45
C VAL A 10 -20.92 -3.69 22.20
N ARG A 11 -20.02 -2.72 22.02
CA ARG A 11 -18.56 -2.95 21.90
C ARG A 11 -17.92 -3.59 23.14
N LEU A 12 -18.53 -3.46 24.31
CA LEU A 12 -18.05 -4.07 25.57
C LEU A 12 -18.46 -5.55 25.72
N ILE A 13 -19.50 -5.99 24.99
CA ILE A 13 -20.13 -7.31 25.21
C ILE A 13 -19.84 -8.26 24.06
N GLU A 14 -19.65 -7.76 22.85
CA GLU A 14 -19.28 -8.60 21.71
C GLU A 14 -17.81 -9.04 21.80
N PRO A 15 -17.50 -10.35 21.62
CA PRO A 15 -16.13 -10.80 21.53
C PRO A 15 -15.45 -10.11 20.33
N PRO A 16 -14.19 -9.66 20.46
CA PRO A 16 -13.49 -9.00 19.36
C PRO A 16 -13.46 -9.95 18.15
N VAL A 17 -13.79 -9.41 16.98
CA VAL A 17 -13.75 -10.14 15.70
C VAL A 17 -12.38 -10.80 15.57
N GLN A 18 -12.36 -12.13 15.50
CA GLN A 18 -11.13 -12.89 15.34
C GLN A 18 -10.68 -12.79 13.89
N LEU A 19 -9.60 -12.05 13.64
CA LEU A 19 -8.96 -11.97 12.32
C LEU A 19 -7.86 -13.01 12.23
N LYS A 20 -7.92 -13.89 11.22
CA LYS A 20 -6.84 -14.82 10.89
C LYS A 20 -6.87 -15.15 9.40
N SER A 21 -5.72 -15.50 8.84
CA SER A 21 -5.66 -16.13 7.52
C SER A 21 -6.58 -17.35 7.49
N SER A 22 -7.30 -17.49 6.38
CA SER A 22 -8.19 -18.64 6.19
C SER A 22 -7.34 -19.84 5.77
N SER A 23 -7.30 -20.89 6.58
CA SER A 23 -6.77 -22.20 6.17
C SER A 23 -7.77 -22.86 5.20
N SER A 24 -7.84 -22.39 3.96
CA SER A 24 -8.86 -22.87 3.02
C SER A 24 -8.23 -23.57 1.83
N SER A 25 -8.24 -24.90 1.91
CA SER A 25 -8.26 -25.82 0.78
C SER A 25 -9.52 -25.59 -0.05
N VAL A 26 -9.62 -24.47 -0.78
CA VAL A 26 -10.73 -24.24 -1.73
C VAL A 26 -10.41 -25.02 -3.00
N LYS A 27 -11.13 -26.12 -3.24
CA LYS A 27 -11.18 -26.75 -4.58
C LYS A 27 -12.03 -25.86 -5.50
N SER A 28 -11.42 -24.89 -6.16
CA SER A 28 -12.09 -24.09 -7.19
C SER A 28 -11.98 -24.75 -8.57
N LYS A 29 -13.11 -24.83 -9.29
CA LYS A 29 -13.16 -25.11 -10.74
C LYS A 29 -12.33 -24.07 -11.53
N PRO A 30 -11.83 -24.41 -12.72
CA PRO A 30 -11.04 -23.48 -13.52
C PRO A 30 -11.98 -22.44 -14.16
N SER A 31 -12.10 -21.27 -13.54
CA SER A 31 -12.24 -20.02 -14.28
C SER A 31 -10.88 -19.31 -14.24
N SER A 32 -10.64 -18.39 -15.18
CA SER A 32 -9.40 -17.64 -15.38
C SER A 32 -8.66 -17.35 -14.06
N GLY A 33 -7.60 -18.11 -13.79
CA GLY A 33 -6.97 -18.22 -12.46
C GLY A 33 -6.53 -16.90 -11.85
N ASP A 34 -6.21 -15.91 -12.68
CA ASP A 34 -5.79 -14.57 -12.24
C ASP A 34 -6.92 -13.78 -11.56
N ARG A 35 -8.16 -13.92 -12.02
CA ARG A 35 -9.30 -13.17 -11.44
C ARG A 35 -9.69 -13.68 -10.06
N ILE A 36 -9.69 -15.01 -9.87
CA ILE A 36 -9.98 -15.63 -8.57
C ILE A 36 -8.92 -15.25 -7.55
N THR A 37 -7.63 -15.27 -7.95
CA THR A 37 -6.52 -14.96 -7.04
C THR A 37 -6.46 -13.49 -6.65
N ASN A 38 -6.74 -12.56 -7.58
CA ASN A 38 -6.90 -11.13 -7.29
C ASN A 38 -8.06 -10.86 -6.34
N THR A 39 -9.20 -11.53 -6.54
CA THR A 39 -10.35 -11.41 -5.65
C THR A 39 -10.00 -11.86 -4.23
N ARG A 40 -9.33 -13.02 -4.08
CA ARG A 40 -8.90 -13.51 -2.75
C ARG A 40 -7.98 -12.48 -2.07
N LYS A 41 -6.98 -11.98 -2.79
CA LYS A 41 -6.05 -10.98 -2.28
C LYS A 41 -6.78 -9.70 -1.86
N PHE A 42 -7.67 -9.17 -2.69
CA PHE A 42 -8.48 -8.00 -2.39
C PHE A 42 -9.30 -8.19 -1.11
N LEU A 43 -9.94 -9.35 -0.94
CA LEU A 43 -10.71 -9.67 0.27
C LEU A 43 -9.80 -9.75 1.51
N THR A 44 -8.65 -10.43 1.42
CA THR A 44 -7.69 -10.54 2.53
C THR A 44 -7.22 -9.17 2.99
N VAL A 45 -6.83 -8.30 2.05
CA VAL A 45 -6.36 -6.93 2.38
C VAL A 45 -7.49 -6.11 3.01
N ASN A 46 -8.70 -6.15 2.47
CA ASN A 46 -9.84 -5.40 3.04
C ASN A 46 -10.24 -5.91 4.43
N GLN A 47 -10.08 -7.21 4.73
CA GLN A 47 -10.28 -7.74 6.08
C GLN A 47 -9.26 -7.17 7.07
N MET A 48 -7.99 -7.05 6.68
CA MET A 48 -6.96 -6.40 7.50
C MET A 48 -7.28 -4.93 7.77
N ILE A 49 -7.69 -4.18 6.73
CA ILE A 49 -8.08 -2.77 6.84
C ILE A 49 -9.25 -2.63 7.83
N MET A 50 -10.33 -3.38 7.62
CA MET A 50 -11.51 -3.31 8.48
C MET A 50 -11.20 -3.70 9.93
N TYR A 51 -10.32 -4.68 10.14
CA TYR A 51 -9.96 -5.10 11.48
C TYR A 51 -9.37 -3.94 12.29
N LEU A 52 -8.43 -3.19 11.70
CA LEU A 52 -7.72 -2.10 12.38
C LEU A 52 -8.54 -0.81 12.52
N GLN A 53 -9.60 -0.62 11.72
CA GLN A 53 -10.45 0.57 11.81
C GLN A 53 -11.42 0.53 13.01
N GLU A 54 -11.77 1.72 13.52
CA GLU A 54 -12.81 1.86 14.55
C GLU A 54 -14.23 1.83 13.95
N MET A 55 -14.35 2.39 12.74
CA MET A 55 -15.58 2.43 11.94
C MET A 55 -15.33 1.68 10.63
N PRO A 56 -15.29 0.34 10.66
CA PRO A 56 -15.02 -0.45 9.47
C PRO A 56 -16.16 -0.30 8.46
N SER A 57 -15.77 -0.06 7.21
CA SER A 57 -16.68 -0.09 6.07
C SER A 57 -16.03 -0.85 4.93
N PHE A 58 -16.60 -2.00 4.59
CA PHE A 58 -16.08 -2.83 3.50
C PHE A 58 -16.15 -2.06 2.18
N GLY A 59 -15.03 -2.00 1.46
CA GLY A 59 -14.98 -1.30 0.18
C GLY A 59 -14.79 0.21 0.25
N LYS A 60 -14.71 0.82 1.44
CA LYS A 60 -14.49 2.29 1.61
C LYS A 60 -13.28 2.83 0.86
N HIS A 61 -12.23 2.02 0.72
CA HIS A 61 -11.01 2.41 0.00
C HIS A 61 -10.96 1.83 -1.41
N ALA A 62 -11.97 1.06 -1.83
CA ALA A 62 -12.01 0.57 -3.20
C ALA A 62 -12.46 1.70 -4.14
N TYR A 63 -11.88 1.81 -5.33
CA TYR A 63 -12.21 2.91 -6.26
C TYR A 63 -11.94 4.32 -5.68
N TYR A 64 -11.03 4.43 -4.73
CA TYR A 64 -10.71 5.70 -4.06
C TYR A 64 -9.45 6.31 -4.67
N GLY A 65 -9.54 7.57 -5.07
CA GLY A 65 -8.43 8.30 -5.66
C GLY A 65 -7.82 7.60 -6.88
N CYS A 66 -6.52 7.79 -7.06
CA CYS A 66 -5.79 7.30 -8.21
C CYS A 66 -5.20 5.88 -8.03
N TRP A 67 -4.98 5.45 -6.79
CA TRP A 67 -4.19 4.27 -6.42
C TRP A 67 -4.91 3.26 -5.52
N CYS A 68 -5.92 3.64 -4.74
CA CYS A 68 -6.60 2.68 -3.86
C CYS A 68 -7.57 1.79 -4.63
N PHE A 69 -7.14 0.56 -4.91
CA PHE A 69 -7.91 -0.50 -5.57
C PHE A 69 -8.79 0.04 -6.72
N PRO A 70 -8.19 0.63 -7.76
CA PRO A 70 -8.89 1.47 -8.73
C PRO A 70 -9.97 0.73 -9.51
N GLU A 71 -9.82 -0.58 -9.72
CA GLU A 71 -10.83 -1.45 -10.34
C GLU A 71 -11.42 -2.47 -9.34
N GLY A 72 -11.32 -2.17 -8.04
CA GLY A 72 -11.77 -3.04 -6.96
C GLY A 72 -11.12 -4.43 -7.00
N PRO A 73 -11.90 -5.53 -6.93
CA PRO A 73 -11.35 -6.89 -6.86
C PRO A 73 -10.78 -7.42 -8.18
N ASP A 74 -11.15 -6.85 -9.32
CA ASP A 74 -10.71 -7.34 -10.62
C ASP A 74 -9.22 -6.97 -10.88
N GLU A 75 -8.86 -5.69 -10.69
CA GLU A 75 -7.49 -5.18 -10.84
C GLU A 75 -7.08 -4.23 -9.69
N PRO A 76 -6.78 -4.78 -8.49
CA PRO A 76 -6.56 -3.98 -7.28
C PRO A 76 -5.30 -3.10 -7.27
N LEU A 77 -4.39 -3.26 -8.24
CA LEU A 77 -3.05 -2.65 -8.21
C LEU A 77 -2.73 -1.75 -9.41
N ASN A 78 -3.70 -1.49 -10.29
CA ASN A 78 -3.51 -0.70 -11.51
C ASN A 78 -3.60 0.82 -11.28
N GLY A 79 -3.01 1.28 -10.19
CA GLY A 79 -2.90 2.71 -9.84
C GLY A 79 -1.94 3.48 -10.75
N TYR A 80 -2.21 4.76 -11.00
CA TYR A 80 -1.34 5.63 -11.80
C TYR A 80 -1.52 7.11 -11.44
N GLY A 81 -0.58 7.95 -11.86
CA GLY A 81 -0.65 9.40 -11.61
C GLY A 81 -0.16 9.81 -10.21
N GLU A 82 -0.36 11.08 -9.89
CA GLU A 82 -0.04 11.60 -8.55
C GLU A 82 -1.19 11.35 -7.58
N PRO A 83 -0.91 10.91 -6.35
CA PRO A 83 -1.95 10.66 -5.37
C PRO A 83 -2.68 11.97 -5.05
N VAL A 84 -4.00 11.88 -4.86
CA VAL A 84 -4.85 13.06 -4.64
C VAL A 84 -4.87 13.52 -3.20
N ASP A 85 -4.56 12.63 -2.25
CA ASP A 85 -4.48 12.90 -0.83
C ASP A 85 -3.52 11.91 -0.13
N ASP A 86 -3.46 11.94 1.20
CA ASP A 86 -2.56 11.08 1.97
C ASP A 86 -3.07 9.62 2.09
N ILE A 87 -4.38 9.36 1.97
CA ILE A 87 -4.94 7.99 1.87
C ILE A 87 -4.52 7.35 0.55
N ASP A 88 -4.70 8.05 -0.56
CA ASP A 88 -4.32 7.60 -1.89
C ASP A 88 -2.81 7.37 -2.02
N LYS A 89 -2.01 8.22 -1.35
CA LYS A 89 -0.57 8.03 -1.22
C LYS A 89 -0.19 6.77 -0.44
N THR A 90 -0.96 6.39 0.59
CA THR A 90 -0.78 5.10 1.29
C THR A 90 -1.01 3.93 0.33
N CYS A 91 -1.99 4.02 -0.55
CA CYS A 91 -2.24 3.00 -1.57
C CYS A 91 -1.15 2.98 -2.66
N LYS A 92 -0.61 4.14 -3.07
CA LYS A 92 0.59 4.21 -3.93
C LYS A 92 1.77 3.48 -3.30
N ARG A 93 1.97 3.63 -1.98
CA ARG A 93 3.02 2.93 -1.22
C ARG A 93 2.82 1.42 -1.20
N LEU A 94 1.59 0.91 -1.15
CA LEU A 94 1.32 -0.53 -1.27
C LEU A 94 1.86 -1.09 -2.59
N SER A 95 1.50 -0.47 -3.71
CA SER A 95 1.96 -0.88 -5.05
C SER A 95 3.50 -0.83 -5.16
N GLN A 96 4.12 0.17 -4.53
CA GLN A 96 5.57 0.28 -4.45
C GLN A 96 6.20 -0.84 -3.60
N CYS A 97 5.58 -1.18 -2.46
CA CYS A 97 6.03 -2.25 -1.57
C CYS A 97 6.00 -3.61 -2.26
N TYR A 98 4.89 -3.93 -2.95
CA TYR A 98 4.81 -5.15 -3.76
C TYR A 98 5.86 -5.19 -4.87
N LYS A 99 6.09 -4.06 -5.55
CA LYS A 99 7.14 -3.99 -6.55
C LYS A 99 8.52 -4.32 -5.95
N CYS A 100 8.81 -3.81 -4.77
CA CYS A 100 10.05 -4.14 -4.07
C CYS A 100 10.14 -5.61 -3.63
N ALA A 101 9.03 -6.22 -3.21
CA ALA A 101 8.99 -7.66 -2.93
C ALA A 101 9.29 -8.48 -4.19
N SER A 102 8.64 -8.16 -5.32
CA SER A 102 8.91 -8.84 -6.59
C SER A 102 10.34 -8.60 -7.12
N MET A 103 10.93 -7.42 -6.89
CA MET A 103 12.34 -7.17 -7.22
C MET A 103 13.30 -8.00 -6.37
N LYS A 104 12.98 -8.22 -5.09
CA LYS A 104 13.83 -8.98 -4.16
C LYS A 104 13.78 -10.49 -4.41
N TYR A 105 12.59 -11.04 -4.66
CA TYR A 105 12.38 -12.50 -4.70
C TYR A 105 12.17 -13.06 -6.10
N GLY A 106 12.00 -12.20 -7.12
CA GLY A 106 11.64 -12.61 -8.47
C GLY A 106 10.14 -12.41 -8.74
N LYS A 107 9.80 -11.99 -9.97
CA LYS A 107 8.42 -11.64 -10.35
C LYS A 107 7.51 -12.87 -10.44
N GLU A 108 8.06 -13.99 -10.88
CA GLU A 108 7.30 -15.24 -11.05
C GLU A 108 7.15 -15.97 -9.72
N GLU A 109 8.15 -15.88 -8.86
CA GLU A 109 8.21 -16.50 -7.53
C GLU A 109 7.46 -15.70 -6.46
N CYS A 110 7.32 -14.38 -6.67
CA CYS A 110 6.66 -13.47 -5.74
C CYS A 110 5.58 -12.62 -6.41
N PRO A 111 4.50 -13.24 -6.93
CA PRO A 111 3.34 -12.52 -7.40
C PRO A 111 2.59 -11.90 -6.22
N SER A 112 1.94 -10.74 -6.44
CA SER A 112 1.27 -9.95 -5.38
C SER A 112 0.08 -10.66 -4.72
N ASN A 113 -0.42 -11.75 -5.33
CA ASN A 113 -1.53 -12.58 -4.86
C ASN A 113 -1.05 -13.86 -4.11
N THR A 114 0.27 -13.99 -3.87
CA THR A 114 0.86 -15.05 -3.05
C THR A 114 0.16 -15.13 -1.70
N HIS A 115 -0.10 -16.37 -1.26
CA HIS A 115 -0.69 -16.63 0.05
C HIS A 115 0.31 -16.35 1.17
N TYR A 116 -0.19 -15.89 2.31
CA TYR A 116 0.58 -15.67 3.52
C TYR A 116 -0.31 -15.88 4.75
N GLU A 117 0.31 -16.18 5.87
CA GLU A 117 -0.34 -16.45 7.15
C GLU A 117 -0.26 -15.21 8.07
N PHE A 118 -1.37 -14.90 8.74
CA PHE A 118 -1.44 -13.75 9.64
C PHE A 118 -2.51 -13.94 10.72
N THR A 119 -2.37 -13.19 11.82
CA THR A 119 -3.37 -13.12 12.90
C THR A 119 -3.58 -11.68 13.34
N GLY A 120 -4.81 -11.34 13.71
CA GLY A 120 -5.14 -10.13 14.44
C GLY A 120 -4.92 -10.34 15.93
N ILE A 121 -4.34 -9.34 16.59
CA ILE A 121 -4.12 -9.30 18.03
C ILE A 121 -4.94 -8.14 18.59
N TYR A 122 -5.80 -8.43 19.56
CA TYR A 122 -6.54 -7.42 20.32
C TYR A 122 -6.06 -7.39 21.77
N ASP A 123 -5.44 -6.30 22.16
CA ASP A 123 -5.08 -6.04 23.54
C ASP A 123 -6.29 -5.47 24.27
N LYS A 124 -6.85 -6.25 25.21
CA LYS A 124 -8.02 -5.85 26.00
C LYS A 124 -7.76 -4.66 26.92
N ALA A 125 -6.51 -4.50 27.41
CA ALA A 125 -6.17 -3.45 28.35
C ALA A 125 -6.06 -2.10 27.64
N THR A 126 -5.39 -2.06 26.50
CA THR A 126 -5.20 -0.83 25.71
C THR A 126 -6.29 -0.61 24.67
N ARG A 127 -7.14 -1.61 24.42
CA ARG A 127 -8.11 -1.68 23.31
C ARG A 127 -7.46 -1.53 21.93
N MET A 128 -6.14 -1.73 21.84
CA MET A 128 -5.42 -1.62 20.57
C MET A 128 -5.54 -2.92 19.78
N LYS A 129 -5.69 -2.76 18.47
CA LYS A 129 -5.65 -3.85 17.51
C LYS A 129 -4.36 -3.77 16.72
N THR A 130 -3.71 -4.90 16.52
CA THR A 130 -2.53 -5.03 15.65
C THR A 130 -2.65 -6.29 14.80
N ILE A 131 -1.88 -6.36 13.72
CA ILE A 131 -1.78 -7.56 12.89
C ILE A 131 -0.36 -8.08 13.00
N GLU A 132 -0.23 -9.38 13.13
CA GLU A 132 1.04 -10.11 13.10
C GLU A 132 1.06 -11.02 11.86
N CYS A 133 2.08 -10.86 11.04
CA CYS A 133 2.38 -11.79 9.96
C CYS A 133 3.10 -13.02 10.56
N LEU A 134 2.91 -14.21 10.00
CA LEU A 134 3.38 -15.46 10.63
C LEU A 134 4.42 -16.22 9.79
N ASP A 135 4.52 -15.96 8.48
CA ASP A 135 5.51 -16.61 7.61
C ASP A 135 6.96 -16.29 8.02
N PRO A 136 7.97 -17.12 7.68
CA PRO A 136 9.36 -16.83 8.04
C PRO A 136 9.85 -15.46 7.54
N GLU A 137 10.65 -14.76 8.36
CA GLU A 137 11.35 -13.56 7.93
C GLU A 137 12.20 -13.82 6.69
N GLY A 138 12.28 -12.84 5.79
CA GLY A 138 13.01 -12.99 4.53
C GLY A 138 12.32 -13.86 3.48
N SER A 139 11.04 -14.21 3.65
CA SER A 139 10.22 -14.84 2.61
C SER A 139 9.37 -13.83 1.83
N CYS A 140 8.98 -14.18 0.61
CA CYS A 140 8.02 -13.39 -0.18
C CYS A 140 6.67 -13.24 0.55
N ALA A 141 6.13 -14.34 1.09
CA ALA A 141 4.87 -14.35 1.81
C ALA A 141 4.88 -13.36 2.98
N ARG A 142 5.93 -13.39 3.81
CA ARG A 142 6.12 -12.40 4.89
C ARG A 142 6.17 -10.98 4.34
N SER A 143 6.98 -10.71 3.31
CA SER A 143 7.11 -9.36 2.76
C SER A 143 5.79 -8.80 2.24
N LEU A 144 4.97 -9.61 1.55
CA LEU A 144 3.66 -9.18 1.07
C LEU A 144 2.66 -8.97 2.21
N CYS A 145 2.69 -9.81 3.25
CA CYS A 145 1.89 -9.60 4.44
C CYS A 145 2.25 -8.29 5.16
N GLU A 146 3.54 -8.00 5.31
CA GLU A 146 4.00 -6.74 5.94
C GLU A 146 3.58 -5.51 5.12
N CYS A 147 3.59 -5.59 3.78
CA CYS A 147 3.04 -4.53 2.93
C CYS A 147 1.55 -4.28 3.24
N ASP A 148 0.75 -5.34 3.38
CA ASP A 148 -0.70 -5.25 3.62
C ASP A 148 -1.01 -4.76 5.03
N ARG A 149 -0.29 -5.27 6.02
CA ARG A 149 -0.34 -4.83 7.41
C ARG A 149 -0.04 -3.34 7.51
N ASN A 150 0.99 -2.86 6.81
CA ASN A 150 1.37 -1.45 6.85
C ASN A 150 0.32 -0.55 6.21
N LEU A 151 -0.24 -0.97 5.06
CA LEU A 151 -1.40 -0.31 4.44
C LEU A 151 -2.56 -0.21 5.44
N ALA A 152 -2.96 -1.33 6.04
CA ALA A 152 -4.08 -1.38 6.97
C ALA A 152 -3.87 -0.47 8.19
N SER A 153 -2.65 -0.45 8.74
CA SER A 153 -2.28 0.42 9.86
C SER A 153 -2.38 1.90 9.49
N ASN A 154 -1.76 2.30 8.38
CA ASN A 154 -1.77 3.71 7.95
C ASN A 154 -3.19 4.19 7.60
N LEU A 155 -4.02 3.34 6.98
CA LEU A 155 -5.43 3.67 6.70
C LEU A 155 -6.29 3.74 7.97
N ALA A 156 -5.93 3.03 9.03
CA ALA A 156 -6.57 3.18 10.34
C ALA A 156 -6.19 4.52 10.99
N ASP A 157 -4.93 4.93 10.88
CA ASP A 157 -4.46 6.25 11.37
C ASP A 157 -5.14 7.41 10.62
N GLN A 158 -5.45 7.21 9.35
CA GLN A 158 -6.09 8.20 8.46
C GLN A 158 -7.62 8.07 8.37
N GLN A 159 -8.26 7.24 9.21
CA GLN A 159 -9.65 6.84 8.99
C GLN A 159 -10.68 7.99 8.98
N TYR A 160 -10.36 9.12 9.61
CA TYR A 160 -11.19 10.32 9.68
C TYR A 160 -10.92 11.34 8.57
N GLU A 161 -9.84 11.18 7.81
CA GLU A 161 -9.47 12.06 6.69
C GLU A 161 -10.11 11.62 5.37
N TRP A 162 -10.88 10.52 5.38
CA TRP A 162 -11.49 10.00 4.17
C TRP A 162 -12.59 10.91 3.64
N GLU A 163 -12.49 11.25 2.37
CA GLU A 163 -13.45 12.10 1.65
C GLU A 163 -14.26 11.34 0.59
N GLU A 164 -15.58 11.30 0.73
CA GLU A 164 -16.47 10.65 -0.24
C GLU A 164 -16.31 11.18 -1.66
N SER A 165 -15.99 12.48 -1.79
CA SER A 165 -15.82 13.15 -3.07
C SER A 165 -14.71 12.54 -3.95
N LEU A 166 -13.73 11.86 -3.32
CA LEU A 166 -12.58 11.20 -3.95
C LEU A 166 -12.86 9.73 -4.30
N HIS A 167 -14.07 9.21 -4.01
CA HIS A 167 -14.47 7.85 -4.33
C HIS A 167 -15.28 7.79 -5.63
N ALA A 168 -14.84 6.99 -6.62
CA ALA A 168 -15.46 6.99 -7.96
C ALA A 168 -16.87 6.38 -8.02
N LYS A 169 -17.26 5.55 -7.04
CA LYS A 169 -18.61 4.95 -6.96
C LYS A 169 -19.58 5.60 -5.97
N TRP A 170 -19.06 6.27 -4.94
CA TRP A 170 -19.88 6.84 -3.85
C TRP A 170 -19.94 8.35 -3.98
N GLY A 171 -18.84 8.98 -4.42
CA GLY A 171 -18.81 10.35 -4.91
C GLY A 171 -18.83 10.42 -6.43
N ASN A 172 -18.20 11.48 -6.96
CA ASN A 172 -18.14 11.81 -8.38
C ASN A 172 -16.70 11.90 -8.91
N PHE A 173 -15.77 11.15 -8.29
CA PHE A 173 -14.36 11.18 -8.68
C PHE A 173 -14.15 10.59 -10.08
N ASP A 174 -13.74 11.42 -11.03
CA ASP A 174 -13.34 10.99 -12.37
C ASP A 174 -11.83 10.74 -12.41
N ARG A 175 -11.47 9.46 -12.20
CA ARG A 175 -10.10 9.00 -12.17
C ARG A 175 -9.33 9.26 -13.47
N GLU A 176 -9.99 9.12 -14.62
CA GLU A 176 -9.31 9.27 -15.90
C GLU A 176 -8.89 10.72 -16.13
N SER A 177 -9.77 11.69 -15.85
CA SER A 177 -9.43 13.11 -16.01
C SER A 177 -8.48 13.62 -14.92
N ILE A 178 -8.59 13.13 -13.69
CA ILE A 178 -7.78 13.64 -12.57
C ILE A 178 -6.39 13.00 -12.55
N CYS A 179 -6.29 11.68 -12.73
CA CYS A 179 -5.05 10.95 -12.48
C CYS A 179 -4.15 10.84 -13.72
N ARG A 180 -4.70 10.91 -14.95
CA ARG A 180 -3.85 10.97 -16.16
C ARG A 180 -3.25 12.36 -16.40
N ILE A 181 -3.83 13.41 -15.83
CA ILE A 181 -3.39 14.79 -16.10
C ILE A 181 -2.47 15.28 -14.98
N LYS A 182 -1.14 15.30 -15.24
CA LYS A 182 -0.23 16.40 -14.84
C LYS A 182 0.99 16.49 -15.75
N SER A 183 0.96 17.42 -16.72
CA SER A 183 2.09 18.31 -17.03
C SER A 183 1.61 19.49 -17.90
N SER A 184 0.64 20.27 -17.40
CA SER A 184 0.25 21.53 -18.06
C SER A 184 -0.25 22.57 -17.06
N LYS A 185 0.59 22.99 -16.12
CA LYS A 185 0.55 24.37 -15.59
C LYS A 185 1.98 24.88 -15.44
N GLN A 186 2.34 25.77 -16.38
CA GLN A 186 3.37 26.81 -16.37
C GLN A 186 4.68 26.56 -15.58
N GLY A 187 5.77 26.42 -16.35
CA GLY A 187 7.13 26.73 -15.90
C GLY A 187 7.91 25.53 -15.39
N TYR A 188 8.82 25.01 -16.23
CA TYR A 188 9.88 24.06 -15.88
C TYR A 188 9.44 22.74 -15.25
N SER A 189 9.01 21.79 -16.10
CA SER A 189 9.58 20.43 -16.08
C SER A 189 9.14 19.68 -17.34
N SER A 190 9.96 19.76 -18.38
CA SER A 190 9.97 18.86 -19.54
C SER A 190 10.23 17.39 -19.17
N GLY A 191 10.23 17.02 -17.89
CA GLY A 191 10.70 15.73 -17.40
C GLY A 191 9.75 14.56 -17.66
N GLU A 192 8.43 14.71 -17.66
CA GLU A 192 7.53 13.55 -17.62
C GLU A 192 7.10 13.01 -19.00
N MET A 193 6.90 13.91 -19.97
CA MET A 193 6.70 13.52 -21.37
C MET A 193 8.00 12.98 -21.98
N GLN A 194 9.16 13.54 -21.58
CA GLN A 194 10.46 12.97 -21.89
C GLN A 194 10.63 11.62 -21.21
N ARG A 195 10.37 11.48 -19.89
CA ARG A 195 10.45 10.18 -19.16
C ARG A 195 9.59 9.09 -19.76
N SER A 196 8.42 9.41 -20.32
CA SER A 196 7.56 8.42 -20.99
C SER A 196 8.14 7.95 -22.33
N ARG A 197 8.72 8.85 -23.13
CA ARG A 197 9.48 8.50 -24.35
C ARG A 197 10.81 7.81 -24.03
N ASP A 198 11.53 8.29 -23.03
CA ASP A 198 12.79 7.74 -22.55
C ASP A 198 12.56 6.33 -22.00
N ARG A 199 11.49 6.07 -21.25
CA ARG A 199 11.15 4.73 -20.76
C ARG A 199 10.77 3.78 -21.90
N ALA A 200 10.12 4.27 -22.95
CA ALA A 200 9.86 3.52 -24.18
C ALA A 200 11.15 3.27 -25.01
N GLN A 201 12.20 4.08 -24.82
CA GLN A 201 13.52 3.96 -25.44
C GLN A 201 14.60 3.40 -24.50
N GLY A 202 14.24 2.92 -23.30
CA GLY A 202 15.18 2.38 -22.30
C GLY A 202 16.03 3.42 -21.53
N ASN A 203 15.86 4.71 -21.77
CA ASN A 203 16.58 5.83 -21.15
C ASN A 203 15.92 6.39 -19.87
N GLY A 204 14.74 5.88 -19.48
CA GLY A 204 14.05 6.29 -18.25
C GLY A 204 14.77 5.80 -16.99
N PRO A 205 14.48 6.37 -15.81
CA PRO A 205 15.03 5.88 -14.55
C PRO A 205 14.71 4.39 -14.34
N THR A 206 15.76 3.58 -14.30
CA THR A 206 15.69 2.16 -13.99
C THR A 206 15.53 2.04 -12.49
N LEU A 207 14.30 1.78 -12.06
CA LEU A 207 14.00 1.48 -10.66
C LEU A 207 14.60 0.12 -10.31
N ASP A 208 15.83 0.12 -9.84
CA ASP A 208 16.73 -1.02 -9.67
C ASP A 208 17.06 -1.33 -8.21
N ALA A 209 16.76 -0.41 -7.29
CA ALA A 209 16.94 -0.60 -5.85
C ALA A 209 15.66 -0.26 -5.06
N CYS A 210 15.62 -0.69 -3.80
CA CYS A 210 14.52 -0.43 -2.88
C CYS A 210 15.01 0.18 -1.57
N CYS A 211 14.23 1.10 -0.99
CA CYS A 211 14.57 1.80 0.22
C CYS A 211 13.41 1.78 1.22
N GLY A 212 13.72 1.74 2.51
CA GLY A 212 12.75 1.72 3.61
C GLY A 212 12.73 0.41 4.39
N GLU A 213 12.02 0.44 5.50
CA GLU A 213 11.78 -0.72 6.36
C GLU A 213 10.84 -1.74 5.68
N GLU A 214 10.82 -2.96 6.22
CA GLU A 214 9.90 -4.01 5.77
C GLU A 214 8.44 -3.54 5.83
N GLY A 215 7.66 -3.82 4.78
CA GLY A 215 6.29 -3.32 4.64
C GLY A 215 6.15 -1.86 4.17
N GLN A 216 7.25 -1.09 4.10
CA GLN A 216 7.26 0.32 3.64
C GLN A 216 8.25 0.60 2.51
N ARG A 217 8.84 -0.46 1.93
CA ARG A 217 9.84 -0.30 0.88
C ARG A 217 9.26 0.36 -0.35
N PHE A 218 10.02 1.29 -0.93
CA PHE A 218 9.71 1.89 -2.21
C PHE A 218 10.89 1.78 -3.18
N PRO A 219 10.62 1.57 -4.48
CA PRO A 219 11.67 1.43 -5.46
C PRO A 219 12.24 2.80 -5.83
N PHE A 220 13.54 2.85 -6.11
CA PHE A 220 14.25 4.04 -6.55
C PHE A 220 15.34 3.67 -7.56
N ASP A 221 15.85 4.67 -8.26
CA ASP A 221 16.98 4.55 -9.19
C ASP A 221 18.29 4.82 -8.45
N SER A 222 19.13 3.79 -8.37
CA SER A 222 20.36 3.77 -7.57
C SER A 222 21.53 4.52 -8.21
N ARG A 223 21.42 4.97 -9.48
CA ARG A 223 22.52 5.62 -10.21
C ARG A 223 23.10 6.82 -9.46
N ASN A 224 22.23 7.68 -8.92
CA ASN A 224 22.63 8.91 -8.23
C ASN A 224 22.02 9.00 -6.82
N ARG A 225 21.43 7.92 -6.32
CA ARG A 225 20.74 7.92 -5.02
C ARG A 225 21.13 6.71 -4.19
N ALA A 226 21.09 6.88 -2.88
CA ALA A 226 21.23 5.78 -1.92
C ALA A 226 20.13 5.87 -0.86
N CYS A 227 19.91 4.76 -0.14
CA CYS A 227 18.92 4.67 0.93
C CYS A 227 19.52 5.08 2.29
N CYS A 228 18.72 5.75 3.11
CA CYS A 228 19.03 6.10 4.49
C CYS A 228 17.74 6.01 5.32
N GLY A 229 17.53 4.87 6.00
CA GLY A 229 16.25 4.56 6.64
C GLY A 229 15.09 4.59 5.64
N ASN A 230 14.07 5.40 5.89
CA ASN A 230 12.87 5.52 5.05
C ASN A 230 12.94 6.62 3.98
N ARG A 231 14.13 7.11 3.64
CA ARG A 231 14.31 8.14 2.60
C ARG A 231 15.53 7.85 1.74
N THR A 232 15.49 8.34 0.51
CA THR A 232 16.66 8.31 -0.38
C THR A 232 17.32 9.67 -0.45
N TYR A 233 18.63 9.70 -0.69
CA TYR A 233 19.43 10.92 -0.79
C TYR A 233 20.31 10.89 -2.04
N ASN A 234 20.72 12.07 -2.55
CA ASN A 234 21.65 12.16 -3.67
C ASN A 234 23.08 11.89 -3.16
N VAL A 235 23.74 10.87 -3.70
CA VAL A 235 25.07 10.41 -3.23
C VAL A 235 26.20 11.41 -3.50
N PHE A 236 26.00 12.36 -4.41
CA PHE A 236 27.01 13.38 -4.72
C PHE A 236 26.96 14.58 -3.77
N THR A 237 25.81 14.86 -3.16
CA THR A 237 25.63 16.05 -2.32
C THR A 237 25.38 15.71 -0.86
N MET A 238 24.89 14.50 -0.57
CA MET A 238 24.52 14.08 0.79
C MET A 238 25.17 12.74 1.16
N LYS A 239 25.19 12.43 2.46
CA LYS A 239 25.59 11.14 3.03
C LYS A 239 24.61 10.70 4.13
N CYS A 240 24.65 9.43 4.51
CA CYS A 240 23.88 8.88 5.62
C CYS A 240 24.76 8.69 6.86
N CYS A 241 24.47 9.41 7.94
CA CYS A 241 25.13 9.27 9.25
C CYS A 241 24.10 8.81 10.28
N ALA A 242 24.23 7.59 10.82
CA ALA A 242 23.32 7.03 11.83
C ALA A 242 21.81 7.20 11.48
N GLY A 243 21.45 6.92 10.23
CA GLY A 243 20.06 7.03 9.74
C GLY A 243 19.59 8.47 9.42
N LYS A 244 20.46 9.48 9.57
CA LYS A 244 20.19 10.86 9.16
C LYS A 244 20.92 11.21 7.88
N VAL A 245 20.23 11.88 6.97
CA VAL A 245 20.83 12.41 5.75
C VAL A 245 21.44 13.78 6.06
N THR A 246 22.73 13.93 5.84
CA THR A 246 23.49 15.19 6.07
C THR A 246 24.29 15.55 4.82
N ASN A 247 24.78 16.79 4.74
CA ASN A 247 25.64 17.16 3.61
C ASN A 247 26.96 16.38 3.68
N THR A 248 27.56 16.08 2.52
CA THR A 248 28.84 15.34 2.47
C THR A 248 29.97 16.03 3.24
N HIS A 249 29.94 17.37 3.31
CA HIS A 249 30.92 18.20 4.02
C HIS A 249 30.72 18.28 5.55
N GLU A 250 29.56 17.90 6.08
CA GLU A 250 29.30 17.91 7.52
C GLU A 250 29.92 16.67 8.18
N LEU A 251 30.28 16.72 9.46
CA LEU A 251 30.76 15.53 10.17
C LEU A 251 29.60 14.57 10.49
N CYS A 252 29.89 13.28 10.39
CA CYS A 252 29.17 12.26 11.14
C CYS A 252 29.85 12.18 12.53
#